data_AF-A0A9W3C6W3-F1
#
_entry.id   AF-A0A9W3C6W3-F1
#
_cell.length_a   1.000
_cell.length_b   1.000
_cell.length_c   1.000
_cell.angle_alpha   90.00
_cell.angle_beta   90.00
_cell.angle_gamma   90.00
#
_symmetry.space_group_name_H-M   'P 1'
#
loop_
_entity.id
_entity.type
_entity.pdbx_description
1 polymer ?
#
loop_
_entity_poly.entity_id
_entity_poly.type
_entity_poly.pdbx_seq_one_letter_code
_entity_poly.pdbx_strand_id
1 'polypeptide(L)'
;MGKASRDKRDIYYRKAKEEGWRARSAFKLLQIDEEFNIFQGVKRVVDLCAAPGSWSQVLSRQLYLPAKSSAESKEGDLPLIVAIDLQPMSPIEGVIQVQGDITNARTAQLVIRHFDGSKADLVVCDGAPDVTGLHDMDEFVQSQLILAGLTIVTHILKEGGKFIAKIFRGKDTSLLFCQLKLFFPTVTFAKPKSSRNSSIEAFAVCENYSPPEGFNPRDLHRLLQKVGSPSGGSHLDCSSGWLEGPNKVYIPFLACGDLTGYDSDRSYPLPKEADGSSYQSLDPVQPPIAPPYKRALELKKASAQSIQDTHEKPLACGVFFYKDDVVCLIRRETVVWQQWVGPPNISPKKKQS
;
A
#
# COMPACT_ATOMS: atom_id res chain seq x y z
N MET A 1 15.98 12.53 20.90
CA MET A 1 15.68 11.23 21.57
C MET A 1 16.58 10.15 20.96
N GLY A 2 17.32 9.39 21.78
CA GLY A 2 18.28 8.35 21.32
C GLY A 2 17.63 7.02 20.91
N LYS A 3 18.37 6.14 20.22
CA LYS A 3 17.89 4.84 19.68
C LYS A 3 17.23 3.95 20.75
N ALA A 4 17.85 3.81 21.92
CA ALA A 4 17.32 3.02 23.04
C ALA A 4 15.95 3.54 23.57
N SER A 5 15.71 4.85 23.53
CA SER A 5 14.43 5.45 23.93
C SER A 5 13.32 5.16 22.90
N ARG A 6 13.67 5.00 21.62
CA ARG A 6 12.72 4.57 20.58
C ARG A 6 12.37 3.10 20.76
N ASP A 7 13.36 2.24 20.99
CA ASP A 7 13.15 0.80 21.15
C ASP A 7 12.36 0.47 22.44
N LYS A 8 12.48 1.31 23.47
CA LYS A 8 11.63 1.24 24.66
C LYS A 8 10.16 1.58 24.37
N ARG A 9 9.91 2.56 23.51
CA ARG A 9 8.56 3.05 23.17
C ARG A 9 7.88 2.27 22.05
N ASP A 10 8.66 1.58 21.23
CA ASP A 10 8.19 0.92 20.02
C ASP A 10 8.69 -0.52 19.96
N ILE A 11 7.97 -1.39 20.65
CA ILE A 11 8.29 -2.81 20.79
C ILE A 11 8.33 -3.54 19.44
N TYR A 12 7.39 -3.24 18.53
CA TYR A 12 7.35 -3.88 17.21
C TYR A 12 8.48 -3.37 16.30
N TYR A 13 8.91 -2.11 16.45
CA TYR A 13 10.11 -1.62 15.77
C TYR A 13 11.38 -2.32 16.28
N ARG A 14 11.45 -2.56 17.59
CA ARG A 14 12.53 -3.32 18.20
C ARG A 14 12.55 -4.77 17.68
N LYS A 15 11.41 -5.47 17.80
CA LYS A 15 11.24 -6.83 17.31
C LYS A 15 11.53 -6.98 15.83
N ALA A 16 11.14 -6.00 15.01
CA ALA A 16 11.45 -6.03 13.59
C ALA A 16 12.94 -6.16 13.33
N LYS A 17 13.78 -5.44 14.09
CA LYS A 17 15.23 -5.52 13.96
C LYS A 17 15.77 -6.84 14.49
N GLU A 18 15.26 -7.32 15.63
CA GLU A 18 15.63 -8.60 16.24
C GLU A 18 15.32 -9.79 15.31
N GLU A 19 14.18 -9.76 14.61
CA GLU A 19 13.71 -10.84 13.72
C GLU A 19 14.12 -10.65 12.24
N GLY A 20 14.91 -9.62 11.93
CA GLY A 20 15.40 -9.39 10.58
C GLY A 20 14.34 -8.88 9.58
N TRP A 21 13.28 -8.22 10.06
CA TRP A 21 12.30 -7.51 9.24
C TRP A 21 12.76 -6.07 8.91
N ARG A 22 12.56 -5.63 7.67
CA ARG A 22 12.90 -4.28 7.21
C ARG A 22 12.11 -3.18 7.92
N ALA A 23 10.86 -3.49 8.30
CA ALA A 23 10.01 -2.56 9.02
C ALA A 23 9.04 -3.29 9.95
N ARG A 24 8.55 -2.57 10.97
CA ARG A 24 7.54 -3.08 11.90
C ARG A 24 6.19 -3.41 11.25
N SER A 25 5.94 -2.94 10.01
CA SER A 25 4.70 -3.26 9.32
C SER A 25 4.60 -4.72 8.89
N ALA A 26 5.70 -5.49 8.89
CA ALA A 26 5.68 -6.94 8.69
C ALA A 26 4.69 -7.65 9.64
N PHE A 27 4.68 -7.24 10.92
CA PHE A 27 3.76 -7.81 11.93
C PHE A 27 2.28 -7.55 11.62
N LYS A 28 1.95 -6.48 10.89
CA LYS A 28 0.56 -6.19 10.52
C LYS A 28 0.02 -7.26 9.58
N LEU A 29 0.80 -7.61 8.55
CA LEU A 29 0.39 -8.63 7.58
C LEU A 29 0.32 -10.02 8.22
N LEU A 30 1.31 -10.36 9.08
CA LEU A 30 1.29 -11.62 9.83
C LEU A 30 0.03 -11.74 10.70
N GLN A 31 -0.32 -10.69 11.43
CA GLN A 31 -1.52 -10.67 12.28
C GLN A 31 -2.83 -10.72 11.48
N ILE A 32 -2.85 -10.12 10.28
CA ILE A 32 -4.00 -10.26 9.37
C ILE A 32 -4.10 -11.71 8.89
N ASP A 33 -2.99 -12.34 8.54
CA ASP A 33 -2.98 -13.73 8.10
C ASP A 33 -3.44 -14.70 9.20
N GLU A 34 -3.01 -14.50 10.45
CA GLU A 34 -3.46 -15.29 11.61
C GLU A 34 -4.99 -15.32 11.73
N GLU A 35 -5.67 -14.23 11.40
CA GLU A 35 -7.12 -14.11 11.53
C GLU A 35 -7.88 -14.55 10.26
N PHE A 36 -7.37 -14.21 9.08
CA PHE A 36 -8.08 -14.35 7.80
C PHE A 36 -7.52 -15.45 6.88
N ASN A 37 -6.46 -16.14 7.28
CA ASN A 37 -5.78 -17.19 6.51
C ASN A 37 -5.55 -16.74 5.05
N ILE A 38 -4.94 -15.57 4.87
CA ILE A 38 -4.80 -14.94 3.54
C ILE A 38 -3.76 -15.66 2.68
N PHE A 39 -2.83 -16.42 3.27
CA PHE A 39 -1.81 -17.17 2.56
C PHE A 39 -2.24 -18.59 2.14
N GLN A 40 -3.39 -19.07 2.61
CA GLN A 40 -3.83 -20.43 2.32
C GLN A 40 -4.13 -20.61 0.82
N GLY A 41 -3.45 -21.58 0.19
CA GLY A 41 -3.67 -21.94 -1.22
C GLY A 41 -3.19 -20.89 -2.23
N VAL A 42 -2.38 -19.92 -1.80
CA VAL A 42 -1.88 -18.83 -2.63
C VAL A 42 -0.61 -19.27 -3.37
N LYS A 43 -0.60 -19.10 -4.70
CA LYS A 43 0.57 -19.37 -5.56
C LYS A 43 1.12 -18.11 -6.22
N ARG A 44 0.30 -17.10 -6.48
CA ARG A 44 0.70 -15.85 -7.14
C ARG A 44 0.28 -14.65 -6.30
N VAL A 45 1.25 -13.84 -5.90
CA VAL A 45 1.01 -12.66 -5.05
C VAL A 45 1.58 -11.40 -5.68
N VAL A 46 0.83 -10.31 -5.54
CA VAL A 46 1.32 -8.98 -5.88
C VAL A 46 1.34 -8.09 -4.65
N ASP A 47 2.49 -7.47 -4.38
CA ASP A 47 2.68 -6.47 -3.31
C ASP A 47 2.76 -5.08 -3.95
N LEU A 48 1.73 -4.26 -3.76
CA LEU A 48 1.64 -2.91 -4.32
C LEU A 48 2.17 -1.88 -3.31
N CYS A 49 2.88 -0.87 -3.82
CA CYS A 49 3.54 0.14 -2.99
C CYS A 49 4.47 -0.51 -1.95
N ALA A 50 5.26 -1.47 -2.42
CA ALA A 50 5.97 -2.41 -1.58
C ALA A 50 7.18 -1.83 -0.82
N ALA A 51 7.76 -0.70 -1.25
CA ALA A 51 8.98 -0.19 -0.65
C ALA A 51 8.77 0.18 0.83
N PRO A 52 9.67 -0.22 1.76
CA PRO A 52 11.00 -0.81 1.54
C PRO A 52 11.03 -2.36 1.45
N GLY A 53 9.87 -3.03 1.50
CA GLY A 53 9.74 -4.46 1.24
C GLY A 53 9.42 -5.32 2.45
N SER A 54 8.89 -4.77 3.54
CA SER A 54 8.56 -5.56 4.73
C SER A 54 7.46 -6.59 4.46
N TRP A 55 6.43 -6.24 3.67
CA TRP A 55 5.38 -7.18 3.28
C TRP A 55 5.88 -8.20 2.27
N SER A 56 6.64 -7.77 1.27
CA SER A 56 7.39 -8.67 0.37
C SER A 56 8.27 -9.68 1.11
N GLN A 57 8.94 -9.29 2.20
CA GLN A 57 9.70 -10.24 3.04
C GLN A 57 8.78 -11.25 3.72
N VAL A 58 7.62 -10.83 4.23
CA VAL A 58 6.64 -11.74 4.85
C VAL A 58 6.16 -12.75 3.81
N LEU A 59 5.78 -12.29 2.62
CA LEU A 59 5.35 -13.15 1.52
C LEU A 59 6.42 -14.17 1.14
N SER A 60 7.68 -13.74 1.02
CA SER A 60 8.80 -14.64 0.74
C SER A 60 8.98 -15.70 1.84
N ARG A 61 8.98 -15.29 3.12
CA ARG A 61 9.18 -16.21 4.25
C ARG A 61 7.99 -17.16 4.50
N GLN A 62 6.78 -16.76 4.15
CA GLN A 62 5.58 -17.57 4.39
C GLN A 62 5.19 -18.45 3.19
N LEU A 63 5.50 -18.03 1.96
CA LEU A 63 5.11 -18.74 0.74
C LEU A 63 6.31 -19.37 0.03
N TYR A 64 7.29 -18.55 -0.36
CA TYR A 64 8.37 -18.97 -1.25
C TYR A 64 9.42 -19.84 -0.57
N LEU A 65 10.01 -19.39 0.55
CA LEU A 65 11.10 -20.12 1.22
C LEU A 65 10.65 -21.50 1.75
N PRO A 66 9.45 -21.66 2.35
CA PRO A 66 8.95 -22.98 2.74
C PRO A 66 8.77 -23.90 1.53
N ALA A 67 8.21 -23.40 0.43
CA ALA A 67 8.04 -24.18 -0.80
C ALA A 67 9.39 -24.58 -1.40
N LYS A 68 10.37 -23.68 -1.44
CA LYS A 68 11.73 -23.95 -1.95
C LYS A 68 12.50 -24.98 -1.11
N SER A 69 12.25 -25.01 0.19
CA SER A 69 12.92 -25.92 1.12
C SER A 69 12.28 -27.32 1.15
N SER A 70 11.05 -27.46 0.65
CA SER A 70 10.36 -28.74 0.56
C SER A 70 10.95 -29.60 -0.56
N ALA A 71 11.33 -30.84 -0.22
CA ALA A 71 11.91 -31.80 -1.15
C ALA A 71 10.95 -32.25 -2.28
N GLU A 72 9.65 -32.01 -2.11
CA GLU A 72 8.61 -32.39 -3.06
C GLU A 72 8.30 -31.29 -4.10
N SER A 73 8.75 -30.06 -3.88
CA SER A 73 8.45 -28.95 -4.77
C SER A 73 9.32 -28.99 -6.01
N LYS A 74 8.68 -29.04 -7.18
CA LYS A 74 9.36 -28.77 -8.46
C LYS A 74 9.54 -27.27 -8.62
N GLU A 75 10.57 -26.86 -9.36
CA GLU A 75 10.90 -25.44 -9.57
C GLU A 75 9.73 -24.64 -10.20
N GLY A 76 8.91 -25.28 -11.03
CA GLY A 76 7.70 -24.67 -11.62
C GLY A 76 6.48 -24.57 -10.68
N ASP A 77 6.54 -25.17 -9.49
CA ASP A 77 5.46 -25.13 -8.49
C ASP A 77 5.69 -24.08 -7.40
N LEU A 78 6.82 -23.36 -7.44
CA LEU A 78 7.16 -22.34 -6.46
C LEU A 78 6.20 -21.14 -6.55
N PRO A 79 5.77 -20.57 -5.41
CA PRO A 79 4.98 -19.35 -5.43
C PRO A 79 5.71 -18.20 -6.11
N LEU A 80 5.01 -17.46 -6.96
CA LEU A 80 5.52 -16.28 -7.65
C LEU A 80 5.06 -15.02 -6.93
N ILE A 81 6.02 -14.18 -6.53
CA ILE A 81 5.75 -12.94 -5.82
C ILE A 81 6.27 -11.78 -6.67
N VAL A 82 5.40 -10.82 -6.99
CA VAL A 82 5.77 -9.61 -7.74
C VAL A 82 5.53 -8.39 -6.85
N ALA A 83 6.59 -7.66 -6.52
CA ALA A 83 6.52 -6.43 -5.74
C ALA A 83 6.64 -5.21 -6.65
N ILE A 84 5.74 -4.24 -6.50
CA ILE A 84 5.63 -3.06 -7.34
C ILE A 84 5.77 -1.81 -6.48
N ASP A 85 6.69 -0.93 -6.84
CA ASP A 85 6.81 0.39 -6.23
C ASP A 85 7.39 1.42 -7.21
N LEU A 86 7.14 2.70 -6.98
CA LEU A 86 7.83 3.79 -7.69
C LEU A 86 9.29 3.91 -7.24
N GLN A 87 9.56 3.61 -5.97
CA GLN A 87 10.88 3.67 -5.35
C GLN A 87 11.65 2.36 -5.57
N PRO A 88 12.98 2.44 -5.77
CA PRO A 88 13.81 1.25 -5.82
C PRO A 88 13.86 0.55 -4.47
N MET A 89 13.84 -0.77 -4.50
CA MET A 89 13.87 -1.63 -3.31
C MET A 89 15.09 -2.55 -3.35
N SER A 90 15.63 -2.90 -2.18
CA SER A 90 16.73 -3.88 -2.11
C SER A 90 16.20 -5.28 -2.43
N PRO A 91 16.92 -6.13 -3.19
CA PRO A 91 16.48 -7.47 -3.55
C PRO A 91 15.99 -8.30 -2.35
N ILE A 92 14.95 -9.11 -2.57
CA ILE A 92 14.43 -10.08 -1.59
C ILE A 92 14.36 -11.41 -2.33
N GLU A 93 14.87 -12.48 -1.72
CA GLU A 93 14.85 -13.81 -2.32
C GLU A 93 13.41 -14.26 -2.61
N GLY A 94 13.17 -14.79 -3.81
CA GLY A 94 11.83 -15.24 -4.25
C GLY A 94 10.87 -14.12 -4.64
N VAL A 95 11.32 -12.86 -4.65
CA VAL A 95 10.49 -11.70 -5.01
C VAL A 95 11.02 -11.04 -6.28
N ILE A 96 10.18 -10.99 -7.30
CA ILE A 96 10.42 -10.22 -8.53
C ILE A 96 10.06 -8.78 -8.24
N GLN A 97 11.01 -7.86 -8.43
CA GLN A 97 10.81 -6.45 -8.13
C GLN A 97 10.61 -5.65 -9.42
N VAL A 98 9.48 -4.96 -9.51
CA VAL A 98 9.10 -4.12 -10.63
C VAL A 98 9.05 -2.68 -10.16
N GLN A 99 9.92 -1.84 -10.70
CA GLN A 99 9.80 -0.40 -10.50
C GLN A 99 8.75 0.14 -11.48
N GLY A 100 7.59 0.57 -10.96
CA GLY A 100 6.46 0.95 -11.81
C GLY A 100 5.37 1.71 -11.08
N ASP A 101 4.61 2.46 -11.86
CA ASP A 101 3.42 3.19 -11.38
C ASP A 101 2.20 2.26 -11.45
N ILE A 102 1.50 2.10 -10.33
CA ILE A 102 0.29 1.25 -10.24
C ILE A 102 -0.88 1.80 -11.06
N THR A 103 -0.88 3.08 -11.40
CA THR A 103 -1.89 3.70 -12.28
C THR A 103 -1.62 3.42 -13.75
N ASN A 104 -0.41 2.93 -14.09
CA ASN A 104 -0.01 2.71 -15.46
C ASN A 104 -0.41 1.32 -15.96
N ALA A 105 -1.08 1.33 -17.10
CA ALA A 105 -1.41 0.18 -17.91
C ALA A 105 -0.31 -0.88 -18.09
N ARG A 106 0.90 -0.39 -18.35
CA ARG A 106 2.06 -1.24 -18.67
C ARG A 106 2.48 -2.07 -17.46
N THR A 107 2.30 -1.52 -16.26
CA THR A 107 2.61 -2.20 -15.00
C THR A 107 1.73 -3.45 -14.83
N ALA A 108 0.42 -3.32 -15.07
CA ALA A 108 -0.50 -4.48 -15.03
C ALA A 108 -0.11 -5.55 -16.05
N GLN A 109 0.26 -5.16 -17.27
CA GLN A 109 0.71 -6.11 -18.30
C GLN A 109 2.01 -6.82 -17.92
N LEU A 110 2.95 -6.10 -17.30
CA LEU A 110 4.22 -6.66 -16.84
C LEU A 110 4.00 -7.71 -15.74
N VAL A 111 3.11 -7.43 -14.78
CA VAL A 111 2.71 -8.39 -13.75
C VAL A 111 2.15 -9.67 -14.37
N ILE A 112 1.20 -9.54 -15.30
CA ILE A 112 0.57 -10.69 -15.97
C ILE A 112 1.62 -11.51 -16.73
N ARG A 113 2.62 -10.86 -17.35
CA ARG A 113 3.73 -11.55 -18.02
C ARG A 113 4.60 -12.34 -17.04
N HIS A 114 4.88 -11.80 -15.86
CA HIS A 114 5.62 -12.52 -14.82
C HIS A 114 4.86 -13.73 -14.25
N PHE A 115 3.55 -13.79 -14.46
CA PHE A 115 2.70 -14.91 -14.10
C PHE A 115 2.33 -15.81 -15.30
N ASP A 116 3.07 -15.71 -16.40
CA ASP A 116 2.84 -16.51 -17.63
C ASP A 116 1.40 -16.40 -18.15
N GLY A 117 0.82 -15.20 -18.08
CA GLY A 117 -0.56 -14.93 -18.49
C GLY A 117 -1.61 -15.21 -17.42
N SER A 118 -1.23 -15.79 -16.27
CA SER A 118 -2.14 -16.08 -15.16
C SER A 118 -2.41 -14.84 -14.29
N LYS A 119 -3.53 -14.87 -13.59
CA LYS A 119 -3.93 -13.81 -12.62
C LYS A 119 -3.44 -14.15 -11.20
N ALA A 120 -3.24 -13.12 -10.39
CA ALA A 120 -2.85 -13.21 -8.98
C ALA A 120 -3.96 -13.86 -8.13
N ASP A 121 -3.57 -14.60 -7.10
CA ASP A 121 -4.48 -15.15 -6.09
C ASP A 121 -4.70 -14.16 -4.93
N LEU A 122 -3.66 -13.39 -4.61
CA LEU A 122 -3.64 -12.40 -3.54
C LEU A 122 -2.97 -11.11 -4.04
N VAL A 123 -3.57 -9.96 -3.73
CA VAL A 123 -2.94 -8.65 -3.87
C VAL A 123 -2.92 -7.97 -2.51
N VAL A 124 -1.77 -7.42 -2.12
CA VAL A 124 -1.59 -6.70 -0.86
C VAL A 124 -1.06 -5.29 -1.11
N CYS A 125 -1.41 -4.32 -0.26
CA CYS A 125 -0.97 -2.92 -0.37
C CYS A 125 -0.87 -2.26 1.01
N ASP A 126 0.34 -2.00 1.52
CA ASP A 126 0.60 -1.21 2.74
C ASP A 126 0.98 0.25 2.41
N GLY A 127 0.77 0.66 1.15
CA GLY A 127 1.06 2.01 0.69
C GLY A 127 0.30 3.08 1.46
N ALA A 128 1.00 4.15 1.80
CA ALA A 128 0.40 5.34 2.39
C ALA A 128 1.10 6.61 1.90
N PRO A 129 0.36 7.72 1.71
CA PRO A 129 0.96 9.01 1.42
C PRO A 129 1.69 9.54 2.65
N ASP A 130 2.50 10.57 2.44
CA ASP A 130 3.06 11.35 3.55
C ASP A 130 1.93 11.99 4.36
N VAL A 131 1.84 11.64 5.64
CA VAL A 131 0.80 12.13 6.55
C VAL A 131 1.06 13.61 6.85
N THR A 132 0.11 14.47 6.51
CA THR A 132 0.20 15.92 6.72
C THR A 132 -0.22 16.33 8.13
N GLY A 133 -0.99 15.48 8.81
CA GLY A 133 -1.61 15.77 10.10
C GLY A 133 -3.01 16.37 9.96
N LEU A 134 -3.44 16.71 8.75
CA LEU A 134 -4.82 17.08 8.45
C LEU A 134 -5.60 15.81 8.11
N HIS A 135 -6.23 15.21 9.12
CA HIS A 135 -6.86 13.89 9.01
C HIS A 135 -7.86 13.75 7.85
N ASP A 136 -8.69 14.77 7.58
CA ASP A 136 -9.65 14.73 6.47
C ASP A 136 -8.93 14.65 5.10
N MET A 137 -7.81 15.36 4.92
CA MET A 137 -7.00 15.31 3.70
C MET A 137 -6.23 14.00 3.59
N ASP A 138 -5.63 13.54 4.69
CA ASP A 138 -4.86 12.30 4.73
C ASP A 138 -5.79 11.10 4.39
N GLU A 139 -7.01 11.09 4.93
CA GLU A 139 -8.05 10.09 4.62
C GLU A 139 -8.42 10.11 3.13
N PHE A 140 -8.66 11.29 2.56
CA PHE A 140 -9.00 11.42 1.15
C PHE A 140 -7.89 10.89 0.25
N VAL A 141 -6.64 11.29 0.49
CA VAL A 141 -5.49 10.86 -0.33
C VAL A 141 -5.25 9.36 -0.19
N GLN A 142 -5.37 8.80 1.02
CA GLN A 142 -5.30 7.35 1.22
C GLN A 142 -6.40 6.62 0.44
N SER A 143 -7.63 7.13 0.46
CA SER A 143 -8.75 6.57 -0.29
C SER A 143 -8.48 6.59 -1.80
N GLN A 144 -7.93 7.68 -2.34
CA GLN A 144 -7.54 7.74 -3.76
C GLN A 144 -6.45 6.73 -4.11
N LEU A 145 -5.47 6.51 -3.22
CA LEU A 145 -4.43 5.50 -3.42
C LEU A 145 -5.03 4.08 -3.48
N ILE A 146 -6.01 3.78 -2.64
CA ILE A 146 -6.70 2.48 -2.66
C ILE A 146 -7.52 2.30 -3.93
N LEU A 147 -8.20 3.34 -4.42
CA LEU A 147 -8.95 3.29 -5.68
C LEU A 147 -8.03 3.13 -6.91
N ALA A 148 -6.85 3.76 -6.88
CA ALA A 148 -5.80 3.51 -7.86
C ALA A 148 -5.32 2.04 -7.79
N GLY A 149 -5.09 1.52 -6.58
CA GLY A 149 -4.80 0.10 -6.35
C GLY A 149 -5.89 -0.83 -6.87
N LEU A 150 -7.16 -0.50 -6.63
CA LEU A 150 -8.31 -1.26 -7.13
C LEU A 150 -8.32 -1.30 -8.66
N THR A 151 -7.89 -0.21 -9.31
CA THR A 151 -7.78 -0.16 -10.77
C THR A 151 -6.84 -1.24 -11.29
N ILE A 152 -5.63 -1.39 -10.73
CA ILE A 152 -4.73 -2.48 -11.16
C ILE A 152 -5.27 -3.85 -10.74
N VAL A 153 -5.83 -3.98 -9.53
CA VAL A 153 -6.44 -5.22 -9.01
C VAL A 153 -7.46 -5.79 -9.98
N THR A 154 -8.35 -4.96 -10.54
CA THR A 154 -9.37 -5.44 -11.48
C THR A 154 -8.80 -6.08 -12.75
N HIS A 155 -7.56 -5.75 -13.12
CA HIS A 155 -6.87 -6.34 -14.26
C HIS A 155 -6.12 -7.62 -13.87
N ILE A 156 -5.48 -7.65 -12.69
CA ILE A 156 -4.50 -8.69 -12.32
C ILE A 156 -5.04 -9.76 -11.39
N LEU A 157 -6.10 -9.50 -10.62
CA LEU A 157 -6.64 -10.43 -9.63
C LEU A 157 -7.59 -11.43 -10.31
N LYS A 158 -7.53 -12.70 -9.88
CA LYS A 158 -8.44 -13.76 -10.33
C LYS A 158 -9.77 -13.67 -9.60
N GLU A 159 -10.83 -14.16 -10.22
CA GLU A 159 -12.09 -14.40 -9.51
C GLU A 159 -11.88 -15.35 -8.32
N GLY A 160 -12.49 -15.02 -7.18
CA GLY A 160 -12.24 -15.69 -5.91
C GLY A 160 -10.97 -15.24 -5.17
N GLY A 161 -10.16 -14.36 -5.76
CA GLY A 161 -8.94 -13.84 -5.14
C GLY A 161 -9.20 -12.90 -3.96
N LYS A 162 -8.14 -12.63 -3.17
CA LYS A 162 -8.18 -11.73 -2.01
C LYS A 162 -7.43 -10.42 -2.30
N PHE A 163 -7.91 -9.31 -1.75
CA PHE A 163 -7.25 -8.01 -1.79
C PHE A 163 -7.17 -7.38 -0.40
N ILE A 164 -5.95 -7.09 0.06
CA ILE A 164 -5.67 -6.49 1.36
C ILE A 164 -5.08 -5.10 1.14
N ALA A 165 -5.69 -4.06 1.70
CA ALA A 165 -5.21 -2.70 1.53
C ALA A 165 -5.23 -1.91 2.83
N LYS A 166 -4.17 -1.15 3.09
CA LYS A 166 -4.15 -0.16 4.16
C LYS A 166 -5.18 0.93 3.88
N ILE A 167 -5.94 1.30 4.91
CA ILE A 167 -6.93 2.38 4.88
C ILE A 167 -6.70 3.34 6.04
N PHE A 168 -7.18 4.57 5.89
CA PHE A 168 -7.34 5.50 7.00
C PHE A 168 -8.83 5.60 7.30
N ARG A 169 -9.17 5.32 8.56
CA ARG A 169 -10.54 5.32 9.03
C ARG A 169 -10.89 6.72 9.53
N GLY A 170 -11.75 7.40 8.78
CA GLY A 170 -12.37 8.65 9.18
C GLY A 170 -13.83 8.72 8.72
N LYS A 171 -14.26 9.89 8.25
CA LYS A 171 -15.68 10.19 7.98
C LYS A 171 -16.20 9.47 6.73
N ASP A 172 -15.35 9.32 5.71
CA ASP A 172 -15.73 8.83 4.39
C ASP A 172 -15.46 7.33 4.19
N THR A 173 -15.02 6.65 5.25
CA THR A 173 -14.73 5.21 5.21
C THR A 173 -15.91 4.35 4.70
N SER A 174 -17.15 4.78 4.94
CA SER A 174 -18.36 4.09 4.44
C SER A 174 -18.48 4.11 2.92
N LEU A 175 -18.10 5.21 2.27
CA LEU A 175 -18.10 5.31 0.81
C LEU A 175 -17.09 4.33 0.21
N LEU A 176 -15.88 4.31 0.75
CA LEU A 176 -14.84 3.37 0.34
C LEU A 176 -15.28 1.91 0.52
N PHE A 177 -15.94 1.60 1.64
CA PHE A 177 -16.50 0.27 1.89
C PHE A 177 -17.52 -0.13 0.80
N CYS A 178 -18.45 0.75 0.45
CA CYS A 178 -19.43 0.49 -0.62
C CYS A 178 -18.75 0.28 -1.98
N GLN A 179 -17.72 1.07 -2.28
CA GLN A 179 -16.94 0.95 -3.52
C GLN A 179 -16.21 -0.39 -3.61
N LEU A 180 -15.66 -0.90 -2.50
CA LEU A 180 -15.03 -2.22 -2.45
C LEU A 180 -16.09 -3.34 -2.54
N LYS A 181 -17.24 -3.18 -1.89
CA LYS A 181 -18.35 -4.16 -1.91
C LYS A 181 -18.92 -4.44 -3.30
N LEU A 182 -18.75 -3.52 -4.26
CA LEU A 182 -19.09 -3.77 -5.66
C LEU A 182 -18.34 -4.96 -6.27
N PHE A 183 -17.11 -5.19 -5.81
CA PHE A 183 -16.18 -6.16 -6.38
C PHE A 183 -15.90 -7.33 -5.44
N PHE A 184 -16.20 -7.17 -4.16
CA PHE A 184 -15.89 -8.14 -3.12
C PHE A 184 -17.15 -8.38 -2.28
N PRO A 185 -17.76 -9.57 -2.35
CA PRO A 185 -18.94 -9.91 -1.55
C PRO A 185 -18.65 -9.81 -0.05
N THR A 186 -17.41 -10.07 0.38
CA THR A 186 -16.96 -9.96 1.77
C THR A 186 -15.89 -8.90 1.88
N VAL A 187 -16.16 -7.88 2.70
CA VAL A 187 -15.22 -6.80 3.04
C VAL A 187 -15.29 -6.62 4.54
N THR A 188 -14.13 -6.68 5.19
CA THR A 188 -13.97 -6.50 6.64
C THR A 188 -12.86 -5.49 6.88
N PHE A 189 -13.06 -4.55 7.79
CA PHE A 189 -11.98 -3.67 8.23
C PHE A 189 -11.29 -4.26 9.45
N ALA A 190 -9.99 -4.40 9.36
CA ALA A 190 -9.15 -5.06 10.34
C ALA A 190 -8.19 -4.06 10.98
N LYS A 191 -7.99 -4.16 12.29
CA LYS A 191 -6.94 -3.41 13.00
C LYS A 191 -5.98 -4.37 13.69
N PRO A 192 -4.79 -4.59 13.10
CA PRO A 192 -3.74 -5.41 13.71
C PRO A 192 -3.25 -4.78 15.00
N LYS A 193 -2.96 -5.61 16.00
CA LYS A 193 -2.42 -5.16 17.30
C LYS A 193 -1.08 -4.43 17.18
N SER A 194 -0.30 -4.75 16.15
CA SER A 194 0.95 -4.07 15.83
C SER A 194 0.77 -2.66 15.25
N SER A 195 -0.45 -2.28 14.86
CA SER A 195 -0.83 -0.89 14.57
C SER A 195 -1.18 -0.16 15.86
N ARG A 196 -0.81 1.12 15.96
CA ARG A 196 -1.08 1.94 17.15
C ARG A 196 -2.57 2.22 17.29
N ASN A 197 -3.11 2.17 18.49
CA ASN A 197 -4.51 2.52 18.73
C ASN A 197 -4.75 4.01 18.41
N SER A 198 -3.77 4.86 18.72
CA SER A 198 -3.73 6.28 18.38
C SER A 198 -3.70 6.57 16.87
N SER A 199 -3.37 5.58 16.03
CA SER A 199 -3.41 5.72 14.57
C SER A 199 -4.83 5.51 14.03
N ILE A 200 -5.21 6.32 13.04
CA ILE A 200 -6.43 6.10 12.23
C ILE A 200 -6.26 4.98 11.19
N GLU A 201 -5.08 4.37 11.12
CA GLU A 201 -4.80 3.23 10.26
C GLU A 201 -5.65 2.00 10.61
N ALA A 202 -6.21 1.39 9.57
CA ALA A 202 -6.80 0.06 9.56
C ALA A 202 -6.49 -0.61 8.21
N PHE A 203 -7.02 -1.80 7.98
CA PHE A 203 -6.81 -2.56 6.74
C PHE A 203 -8.15 -3.06 6.21
N ALA A 204 -8.44 -2.83 4.94
CA ALA A 204 -9.53 -3.48 4.25
C ALA A 204 -9.08 -4.89 3.84
N VAL A 205 -9.77 -5.89 4.35
CA VAL A 205 -9.65 -7.30 3.99
C VAL A 205 -10.82 -7.62 3.06
N CYS A 206 -10.53 -7.71 1.77
CA CYS A 206 -11.52 -7.97 0.73
C CYS A 206 -11.34 -9.40 0.23
N GLU A 207 -12.40 -10.19 0.30
CA GLU A 207 -12.36 -11.62 -0.03
C GLU A 207 -13.32 -11.96 -1.17
N ASN A 208 -12.98 -13.03 -1.89
CA ASN A 208 -13.77 -13.58 -2.98
C ASN A 208 -14.05 -12.56 -4.10
N TYR A 209 -13.00 -12.04 -4.74
CA TYR A 209 -13.14 -11.10 -5.86
C TYR A 209 -14.17 -11.60 -6.89
N SER A 210 -15.21 -10.81 -7.10
CA SER A 210 -16.38 -11.11 -7.92
C SER A 210 -16.82 -9.82 -8.62
N PRO A 211 -16.18 -9.44 -9.74
CA PRO A 211 -16.58 -8.25 -10.47
C PRO A 211 -18.01 -8.40 -11.01
N PRO A 212 -18.76 -7.29 -11.20
CA PRO A 212 -20.10 -7.35 -11.78
C PRO A 212 -20.12 -8.02 -13.16
N GLU A 213 -21.22 -8.68 -13.51
CA GLU A 213 -21.37 -9.31 -14.81
C GLU A 213 -21.19 -8.29 -15.96
N GLY A 214 -20.38 -8.65 -16.96
CA GLY A 214 -20.06 -7.75 -18.07
C GLY A 214 -19.15 -6.57 -17.70
N PHE A 215 -18.59 -6.54 -16.49
CA PHE A 215 -17.69 -5.47 -16.07
C PHE A 215 -16.43 -5.40 -16.95
N ASN A 216 -16.21 -4.23 -17.54
CA ASN A 216 -14.96 -3.90 -18.19
C ASN A 216 -14.11 -3.04 -17.24
N PRO A 217 -12.85 -3.40 -16.95
CA PRO A 217 -11.95 -2.60 -16.12
C PRO A 217 -11.81 -1.13 -16.55
N ARG A 218 -12.04 -0.82 -17.83
CA ARG A 218 -12.03 0.56 -18.35
C ARG A 218 -13.20 1.42 -17.86
N ASP A 219 -14.28 0.79 -17.40
CA ASP A 219 -15.50 1.46 -16.92
C ASP A 219 -15.50 1.63 -15.40
N LEU A 220 -14.42 1.24 -14.71
CA LEU A 220 -14.30 1.34 -13.25
C LEU A 220 -14.67 2.72 -12.72
N HIS A 221 -14.17 3.79 -13.34
CA HIS A 221 -14.49 5.15 -12.92
C HIS A 221 -15.99 5.45 -12.94
N ARG A 222 -16.67 5.08 -14.04
CA ARG A 222 -18.11 5.34 -14.19
C ARG A 222 -18.90 4.55 -13.16
N LEU A 223 -18.46 3.34 -12.83
CA LEU A 223 -19.10 2.53 -11.80
C LEU A 223 -18.89 3.14 -10.42
N LEU A 224 -17.67 3.57 -10.10
CA LEU A 224 -17.35 4.21 -8.81
C LEU A 224 -18.07 5.53 -8.60
N GLN A 225 -18.31 6.33 -9.65
CA GLN A 225 -19.10 7.57 -9.57
C GLN A 225 -20.59 7.33 -9.26
N LYS A 226 -21.14 6.18 -9.67
CA LYS A 226 -22.53 5.82 -9.33
C LYS A 226 -22.68 5.50 -7.85
N VAL A 227 -21.63 4.99 -7.21
CA VAL A 227 -21.63 4.76 -5.76
C VAL A 227 -21.60 6.10 -5.04
N GLY A 228 -22.70 6.44 -4.37
CA GLY A 228 -22.87 7.73 -3.71
C GLY A 228 -23.47 8.83 -4.59
N SER A 229 -24.05 8.50 -5.74
CA SER A 229 -24.97 9.42 -6.45
C SER A 229 -26.41 9.17 -5.97
N PRO A 230 -27.16 10.20 -5.55
CA PRO A 230 -28.53 10.09 -4.98
C PRO A 230 -29.62 9.66 -5.99
N SER A 231 -29.24 9.01 -7.09
CA SER A 231 -30.14 8.55 -8.14
C SER A 231 -30.68 7.18 -7.74
N GLY A 232 -31.76 7.17 -6.95
CA GLY A 232 -32.40 6.01 -6.31
C GLY A 232 -32.91 4.89 -7.23
N GLY A 233 -32.03 4.29 -8.03
CA GLY A 233 -32.35 3.16 -8.93
C GLY A 233 -31.65 1.85 -8.60
N SER A 234 -30.73 1.82 -7.62
CA SER A 234 -30.08 0.59 -7.18
C SER A 234 -29.82 0.62 -5.68
N HIS A 235 -29.83 -0.57 -5.05
CA HIS A 235 -29.67 -0.79 -3.60
C HIS A 235 -28.26 -0.39 -3.04
N LEU A 236 -27.46 0.35 -3.83
CA LEU A 236 -26.09 0.78 -3.57
C LEU A 236 -25.93 2.32 -3.54
N ASP A 237 -27.00 3.05 -3.23
CA ASP A 237 -26.93 4.49 -2.98
C ASP A 237 -26.36 4.75 -1.58
N CYS A 238 -25.04 4.94 -1.48
CA CYS A 238 -24.34 5.20 -0.21
C CYS A 238 -24.12 6.69 0.07
N SER A 239 -24.87 7.60 -0.58
CA SER A 239 -24.83 9.02 -0.23
C SER A 239 -25.71 9.28 0.98
N SER A 240 -25.07 9.57 2.13
CA SER A 240 -25.53 10.26 3.35
C SER A 240 -26.93 9.98 3.95
N GLY A 241 -27.99 9.73 3.18
CA GLY A 241 -29.35 9.43 3.63
C GLY A 241 -29.56 8.03 4.22
N TRP A 242 -28.65 7.06 4.00
CA TRP A 242 -28.69 5.74 4.66
C TRP A 242 -28.06 5.74 6.07
N LEU A 243 -27.46 6.86 6.50
CA LEU A 243 -26.85 6.97 7.84
C LEU A 243 -27.82 7.44 8.93
N GLU A 244 -29.06 7.80 8.56
CA GLU A 244 -30.16 8.04 9.49
C GLU A 244 -31.27 7.00 9.27
N GLY A 245 -31.59 6.20 10.30
CA GLY A 245 -32.65 5.18 10.29
C GLY A 245 -32.16 3.71 10.43
N PRO A 246 -33.08 2.73 10.32
CA PRO A 246 -32.83 1.29 10.58
C PRO A 246 -31.97 0.56 9.54
N ASN A 247 -31.49 1.29 8.52
CA ASN A 247 -30.81 0.77 7.35
C ASN A 247 -29.28 1.00 7.39
N LYS A 248 -28.71 1.26 8.56
CA LYS A 248 -27.27 1.47 8.74
C LYS A 248 -26.48 0.24 8.27
N VAL A 249 -25.60 0.43 7.29
CA VAL A 249 -24.59 -0.57 6.93
C VAL A 249 -23.50 -0.55 8.00
N TYR A 250 -23.56 -1.53 8.89
CA TYR A 250 -22.48 -1.77 9.84
C TYR A 250 -21.28 -2.33 9.08
N ILE A 251 -20.21 -1.54 9.02
CA ILE A 251 -18.94 -2.01 8.47
C ILE A 251 -18.35 -3.01 9.47
N PRO A 252 -18.16 -4.29 9.10
CA PRO A 252 -17.53 -5.25 9.99
C PRO A 252 -16.13 -4.75 10.38
N PHE A 253 -15.86 -4.68 11.67
CA PHE A 253 -14.58 -4.23 12.20
C PHE A 253 -14.01 -5.29 13.15
N LEU A 254 -12.81 -5.77 12.85
CA LEU A 254 -12.17 -6.86 13.59
C LEU A 254 -10.78 -6.42 14.08
N ALA A 255 -10.46 -6.76 15.33
CA ALA A 255 -9.10 -6.64 15.83
C ALA A 255 -8.32 -7.91 15.47
N CYS A 256 -7.08 -7.77 15.02
CA CYS A 256 -6.27 -8.92 14.60
C CYS A 256 -5.04 -9.12 15.50
N GLY A 257 -4.69 -10.38 15.69
CA GLY A 257 -3.56 -10.83 16.50
C GLY A 257 -3.94 -11.17 17.95
N ASP A 258 -3.04 -11.86 18.62
CA ASP A 258 -3.27 -12.40 19.97
C ASP A 258 -3.49 -11.32 21.05
N LEU A 259 -4.52 -11.52 21.87
CA LEU A 259 -4.86 -10.68 23.03
C LEU A 259 -3.76 -10.66 24.09
N THR A 260 -2.92 -11.69 24.22
CA THR A 260 -1.82 -11.73 25.19
C THR A 260 -0.54 -11.03 24.72
N GLY A 261 -0.45 -10.71 23.42
CA GLY A 261 0.71 -10.04 22.82
C GLY A 261 0.96 -8.61 23.32
N TYR A 262 2.05 -8.00 22.84
CA TYR A 262 2.42 -6.63 23.19
C TYR A 262 1.40 -5.58 22.75
N ASP A 263 1.25 -4.54 23.55
CA ASP A 263 0.46 -3.34 23.23
C ASP A 263 1.37 -2.35 22.47
N SER A 264 0.93 -1.93 21.29
CA SER A 264 1.70 -1.06 20.39
C SER A 264 1.86 0.38 20.89
N ASP A 265 1.05 0.82 21.85
CA ASP A 265 1.12 2.15 22.48
C ASP A 265 1.86 2.14 23.83
N ARG A 266 2.15 0.97 24.40
CA ARG A 266 2.88 0.85 25.67
C ARG A 266 4.39 0.87 25.48
N SER A 267 5.07 1.44 26.46
CA SER A 267 6.53 1.35 26.59
C SER A 267 6.91 0.13 27.42
N TYR A 268 7.91 -0.62 26.96
CA TYR A 268 8.39 -1.83 27.60
C TYR A 268 9.85 -1.67 28.04
N PRO A 269 10.24 -2.18 29.22
CA PRO A 269 11.65 -2.25 29.59
C PRO A 269 12.46 -2.95 28.49
N LEU A 270 13.70 -2.50 28.32
CA LEU A 270 14.64 -3.19 27.45
C LEU A 270 15.05 -4.50 28.15
N PRO A 271 15.20 -5.61 27.39
CA PRO A 271 15.73 -6.84 27.95
C PRO A 271 17.09 -6.58 28.61
N LYS A 272 17.36 -7.25 29.73
CA LYS A 272 18.72 -7.36 30.24
C LYS A 272 19.37 -8.50 29.48
N GLU A 273 20.54 -8.27 28.91
CA GLU A 273 21.31 -9.33 28.27
C GLU A 273 21.75 -10.36 29.32
N ALA A 274 21.89 -11.62 28.92
CA ALA A 274 22.20 -12.73 29.83
C ALA A 274 23.54 -12.58 30.55
N ASP A 275 24.43 -11.75 30.02
CA ASP A 275 25.75 -11.40 30.56
C ASP A 275 25.73 -10.20 31.53
N GLY A 276 24.55 -9.62 31.80
CA GLY A 276 24.40 -8.43 32.65
C GLY A 276 24.76 -7.11 31.95
N SER A 277 25.07 -7.13 30.65
CA SER A 277 25.36 -5.93 29.87
C SER A 277 24.09 -5.15 29.51
N SER A 278 24.28 -3.87 29.15
CA SER A 278 23.20 -2.99 28.74
C SER A 278 22.71 -3.34 27.33
N TYR A 279 21.37 -3.43 27.15
CA TYR A 279 20.71 -3.66 25.86
C TYR A 279 21.38 -2.93 24.68
N GLN A 280 21.77 -3.69 23.65
CA GLN A 280 22.33 -3.15 22.42
C GLN A 280 21.23 -2.93 21.37
N SER A 281 20.95 -1.65 21.07
CA SER A 281 20.04 -1.32 19.96
C SER A 281 20.65 -1.76 18.63
N LEU A 282 19.96 -2.66 17.94
CA LEU A 282 20.29 -3.04 16.57
C LEU A 282 19.98 -1.90 15.58
N ASP A 283 20.66 -1.95 14.44
CA ASP A 283 20.39 -1.10 13.29
C ASP A 283 19.25 -1.67 12.42
N PRO A 284 18.57 -0.83 11.61
CA PRO A 284 17.57 -1.32 10.66
C PRO A 284 18.19 -2.31 9.67
N VAL A 285 17.49 -3.41 9.40
CA VAL A 285 17.94 -4.50 8.52
C VAL A 285 18.30 -3.99 7.12
N GLN A 286 17.47 -3.10 6.59
CA GLN A 286 17.75 -2.40 5.34
C GLN A 286 17.15 -0.99 5.42
N PRO A 287 17.97 0.07 5.41
CA PRO A 287 17.45 1.41 5.27
C PRO A 287 16.88 1.63 3.85
N PRO A 288 15.92 2.56 3.67
CA PRO A 288 15.44 2.93 2.34
C PRO A 288 16.60 3.36 1.43
N ILE A 289 16.61 2.87 0.19
CA ILE A 289 17.65 3.19 -0.79
C ILE A 289 17.57 4.67 -1.20
N ALA A 290 16.34 5.17 -1.38
CA ALA A 290 16.06 6.56 -1.73
C ALA A 290 14.99 7.11 -0.76
N PRO A 291 15.35 7.47 0.49
CA PRO A 291 14.37 7.98 1.43
C PRO A 291 13.81 9.34 0.96
N PRO A 292 12.51 9.62 1.17
CA PRO A 292 11.87 10.87 0.73
C PRO A 292 12.60 12.13 1.23
N TYR A 293 13.16 12.07 2.45
CA TYR A 293 13.88 13.18 3.07
C TYR A 293 15.28 13.42 2.49
N LYS A 294 15.83 12.53 1.65
CA LYS A 294 17.19 12.66 1.11
C LYS A 294 17.35 13.96 0.33
N ARG A 295 16.38 14.26 -0.57
CA ARG A 295 16.37 15.49 -1.37
C ARG A 295 16.26 16.74 -0.50
N ALA A 296 15.42 16.70 0.54
CA ALA A 296 15.30 17.82 1.47
C ALA A 296 16.62 18.09 2.24
N LEU A 297 17.32 17.03 2.65
CA LEU A 297 18.64 17.16 3.28
C LEU A 297 19.70 17.68 2.31
N GLU A 298 19.68 17.24 1.06
CA GLU A 298 20.59 17.72 0.01
C GLU A 298 20.36 19.21 -0.27
N LEU A 299 19.09 19.63 -0.43
CA LEU A 299 18.73 21.04 -0.58
C LEU A 299 19.15 21.88 0.63
N LYS A 300 18.93 21.37 1.85
CA LYS A 300 19.36 22.05 3.08
C LYS A 300 20.89 22.19 3.16
N LYS A 301 21.63 21.16 2.74
CA LYS A 301 23.10 21.21 2.66
C LYS A 301 23.58 22.21 1.62
N ALA A 302 22.95 22.23 0.44
CA ALA A 302 23.25 23.19 -0.61
C ALA A 302 22.97 24.64 -0.15
N SER A 303 21.84 24.89 0.53
CA SER A 303 21.54 26.20 1.12
C SER A 303 22.52 26.59 2.24
N ALA A 304 23.01 25.64 3.03
CA ALA A 304 24.01 25.92 4.06
C ALA A 304 25.39 26.26 3.47
N GLN A 305 25.77 25.59 2.37
CA GLN A 305 27.00 25.88 1.63
C GLN A 305 26.93 27.25 0.93
N SER A 306 25.78 27.61 0.34
CA SER A 306 25.61 28.95 -0.26
C SER A 306 25.71 30.08 0.77
N ILE A 307 25.34 29.84 2.04
CA ILE A 307 25.47 30.83 3.11
C ILE A 307 26.95 31.01 3.53
N GLN A 308 27.76 29.95 3.44
CA GLN A 308 29.20 30.04 3.71
C GLN A 308 29.93 30.82 2.60
N ASP A 309 29.55 30.64 1.33
CA ASP A 309 30.16 31.36 0.20
C ASP A 309 29.75 32.86 0.14
N THR A 310 28.62 33.24 0.76
CA THR A 310 28.17 34.64 0.80
C THR A 310 28.90 35.52 1.83
N HIS A 311 29.77 34.97 2.68
CA HIS A 311 30.55 35.76 3.64
C HIS A 311 31.76 36.50 3.02
N GLU A 312 32.02 36.35 1.72
CA GLU A 312 33.14 37.03 1.02
C GLU A 312 32.74 38.10 -0.02
N LYS A 313 31.45 38.44 -0.21
CA LYS A 313 31.08 39.53 -1.15
C LYS A 313 29.92 40.39 -0.63
N PRO A 314 30.03 41.73 -0.70
CA PRO A 314 28.97 42.62 -0.25
C PRO A 314 27.74 42.50 -1.16
N LEU A 315 26.57 42.51 -0.51
CA LEU A 315 25.23 42.34 -1.06
C LEU A 315 24.91 43.32 -2.18
N ALA A 316 24.53 42.79 -3.35
CA ALA A 316 23.60 43.46 -4.26
C ALA A 316 22.21 42.85 -4.05
N CYS A 317 21.28 43.68 -3.60
CA CYS A 317 19.88 43.33 -3.39
C CYS A 317 19.24 42.88 -4.70
N GLY A 318 18.77 41.64 -4.76
CA GLY A 318 17.99 41.09 -5.86
C GLY A 318 16.93 40.18 -5.30
N VAL A 319 15.70 40.69 -5.16
CA VAL A 319 14.52 39.89 -4.84
C VAL A 319 14.22 39.01 -6.05
N PHE A 320 14.67 37.76 -6.00
CA PHE A 320 14.22 36.72 -6.93
C PHE A 320 13.06 35.96 -6.30
N PHE A 321 11.85 36.27 -6.75
CA PHE A 321 10.71 35.37 -6.59
C PHE A 321 10.94 34.15 -7.48
N TYR A 322 11.43 33.05 -6.90
CA TYR A 322 11.26 31.74 -7.52
C TYR A 322 9.85 31.23 -7.22
N LYS A 323 8.96 31.45 -8.20
CA LYS A 323 7.87 30.53 -8.49
C LYS A 323 8.51 29.18 -8.82
N ASP A 324 8.13 28.13 -8.09
CA ASP A 324 7.84 26.78 -8.62
C ASP A 324 7.75 25.79 -7.44
N ASP A 325 6.50 25.67 -6.97
CA ASP A 325 5.82 24.50 -6.40
C ASP A 325 6.67 23.32 -5.91
N VAL A 326 6.88 23.28 -4.58
CA VAL A 326 7.02 22.02 -3.83
C VAL A 326 5.62 21.54 -3.47
N VAL A 327 5.03 20.74 -4.35
CA VAL A 327 3.84 19.95 -4.08
C VAL A 327 4.17 18.52 -4.47
N CYS A 328 3.93 17.58 -3.56
CA CYS A 328 3.87 16.16 -3.88
C CYS A 328 2.91 15.99 -5.05
N LEU A 329 3.48 15.83 -6.25
CA LEU A 329 2.73 15.88 -7.49
C LEU A 329 2.12 14.48 -7.72
N ILE A 330 1.13 14.13 -6.92
CA ILE A 330 -0.12 13.69 -7.55
C ILE A 330 -0.51 14.89 -8.39
N ARG A 331 -0.31 14.79 -9.71
CA ARG A 331 -0.63 15.88 -10.65
C ARG A 331 -1.97 16.49 -10.24
N ARG A 332 -1.97 17.80 -10.00
CA ARG A 332 -3.15 18.68 -9.96
C ARG A 332 -3.79 18.85 -11.35
N GLU A 333 -3.72 17.82 -12.16
CA GLU A 333 -4.78 17.60 -13.12
C GLU A 333 -5.81 16.82 -12.32
N THR A 334 -7.08 16.89 -12.67
CA THR A 334 -8.06 15.85 -12.32
C THR A 334 -7.37 14.47 -12.34
N VAL A 335 -7.86 13.45 -11.64
CA VAL A 335 -7.59 12.08 -12.11
C VAL A 335 -8.13 12.05 -13.55
N VAL A 336 -7.30 12.44 -14.51
CA VAL A 336 -7.59 12.39 -15.92
C VAL A 336 -7.33 10.93 -16.17
N TRP A 337 -8.41 10.18 -16.05
CA TRP A 337 -8.51 8.83 -16.57
C TRP A 337 -8.02 8.89 -18.00
N GLN A 338 -6.73 8.58 -18.23
CA GLN A 338 -6.23 8.40 -19.57
C GLN A 338 -7.05 7.25 -20.13
N GLN A 339 -7.97 7.60 -21.04
CA GLN A 339 -8.71 6.59 -21.77
C GLN A 339 -7.70 5.69 -22.45
N TRP A 340 -7.88 4.39 -22.23
CA TRP A 340 -7.12 3.33 -22.84
C TRP A 340 -7.50 3.21 -24.32
N VAL A 341 -7.11 4.20 -25.12
CA VAL A 341 -7.30 4.21 -26.56
C VAL A 341 -6.05 3.62 -27.18
N GLY A 342 -6.15 2.36 -27.62
CA GLY A 342 -5.20 1.84 -28.61
C GLY A 342 -5.35 2.63 -29.91
N PRO A 343 -4.29 2.76 -30.73
CA PRO A 343 -4.38 3.51 -31.98
C PRO A 343 -5.52 2.95 -32.84
N PRO A 344 -6.32 3.81 -33.50
CA PRO A 344 -7.38 3.35 -34.39
C PRO A 344 -6.74 2.57 -35.55
N ASN A 345 -7.35 1.43 -35.86
CA ASN A 345 -6.98 0.59 -36.99
C ASN A 345 -7.33 1.35 -38.29
N ILE A 346 -6.36 2.08 -38.85
CA ILE A 346 -6.52 2.75 -40.15
C ILE A 346 -6.47 1.66 -41.22
N SER A 347 -7.64 1.23 -41.66
CA SER A 347 -7.79 0.43 -42.88
C SER A 347 -7.64 1.35 -44.09
N PRO A 348 -6.83 0.98 -45.11
CA PRO A 348 -6.63 1.84 -46.27
C PRO A 348 -7.91 1.89 -47.10
N LYS A 349 -8.50 3.08 -47.23
CA LYS A 349 -9.59 3.34 -48.17
C LYS A 349 -9.10 3.04 -49.59
N LYS A 350 -9.71 2.05 -50.23
CA LYS A 350 -9.66 1.85 -51.69
C LYS A 350 -10.15 3.14 -52.36
N LYS A 351 -9.31 3.72 -53.23
CA LYS A 351 -9.77 4.66 -54.25
C LYS A 351 -10.70 3.91 -55.20
N GLN A 352 -11.95 4.35 -55.30
CA GLN A 352 -12.79 4.06 -56.46
C GLN A 352 -12.81 5.31 -57.35
N SER A 353 -12.69 5.03 -58.64
CA SER A 353 -12.67 5.90 -59.81
C SER A 353 -13.90 6.78 -59.96
#